data_AF-A0A1M6VES5-F1
#
_entry.id   AF-A0A1M6VES5-F1
#
_cell.length_a   1.000
_cell.length_b   1.000
_cell.length_c   1.000
_cell.angle_alpha   90.00
_cell.angle_beta   90.00
_cell.angle_gamma   90.00
#
_symmetry.space_group_name_H-M   'P 1'
#
loop_
_entity.id
_entity.type
_entity.pdbx_description
1 polymer ?
#
loop_
_entity_poly.entity_id
_entity_poly.type
_entity_poly.pdbx_seq_one_letter_code
_entity_poly.pdbx_strand_id
1 'polypeptide(L)'
;MKKLIIHSIPIVISFIWLVVECNTISPITLKGPDFLKFYLILILGFYLFIFIVKLLGEKISQTTFYFLMGIGALGIIKWIRGITLGKPVGFLTMILIAELIIAFLLMSWVANDKPKQLKKANPKHNDSGFI
;
A
#
# COMPACT_ATOMS: atom_id res chain seq x y z
N MET A 1 11.81 14.75 3.39
CA MET A 1 12.50 13.57 3.97
C MET A 1 11.78 12.96 5.18
N LYS A 2 11.30 13.74 6.16
CA LYS A 2 10.60 13.21 7.36
C LYS A 2 9.41 12.29 7.06
N LYS A 3 8.63 12.59 6.01
CA LYS A 3 7.44 11.80 5.62
C LYS A 3 7.78 10.38 5.13
N LEU A 4 8.96 10.16 4.55
CA LEU A 4 9.41 8.83 4.10
C LEU A 4 9.62 7.86 5.28
N ILE A 5 10.15 8.38 6.39
CA ILE A 5 10.44 7.60 7.60
C ILE A 5 9.14 7.00 8.14
N ILE A 6 8.06 7.78 8.15
CA ILE A 6 6.80 7.33 8.73
C ILE A 6 6.16 6.20 7.90
N HIS A 7 6.25 6.27 6.57
CA HIS A 7 5.81 5.18 5.69
C HIS A 7 6.65 3.90 5.80
N SER A 8 7.89 4.01 6.32
CA SER A 8 8.78 2.85 6.50
C SER A 8 8.53 2.08 7.80
N ILE A 9 7.86 2.68 8.80
CA ILE A 9 7.57 2.05 10.10
C ILE A 9 6.91 0.66 9.98
N PRO A 10 5.79 0.49 9.23
CA PRO A 10 5.16 -0.82 9.13
C PRO A 10 6.09 -1.87 8.50
N ILE A 11 6.94 -1.46 7.56
CA ILE A 11 7.91 -2.36 6.92
C ILE A 11 8.96 -2.79 7.94
N VAL A 12 9.54 -1.85 8.67
CA VAL A 12 10.53 -2.14 9.71
C VAL A 12 9.95 -3.08 10.77
N ILE A 13 8.71 -2.86 11.21
CA ILE A 13 8.03 -3.74 12.18
C ILE A 13 7.88 -5.16 11.62
N SER A 14 7.47 -5.31 10.37
CA SER A 14 7.37 -6.64 9.73
C SER A 14 8.73 -7.33 9.60
N PHE A 15 9.79 -6.59 9.34
CA PHE A 15 11.15 -7.12 9.29
C PHE A 15 11.70 -7.46 10.69
N ILE A 16 11.34 -6.71 11.73
CA ILE A 16 11.67 -7.07 13.11
C ILE A 16 11.03 -8.41 13.47
N TRP A 17 9.74 -8.59 13.15
CA TRP A 17 9.06 -9.87 13.35
C TRP A 17 9.77 -11.01 12.60
N LEU A 18 10.22 -10.75 11.36
CA LEU A 18 10.96 -11.72 10.56
C LEU A 18 12.28 -12.17 11.22
N VAL A 19 13.03 -11.22 11.79
CA VAL A 19 14.30 -11.52 12.46
C VAL A 19 14.06 -12.28 13.76
N VAL A 20 13.09 -11.86 14.57
CA VAL A 20 12.81 -12.46 15.88
C VAL A 20 12.24 -13.86 15.77
N GLU A 21 11.26 -14.08 14.90
CA GLU A 21 10.53 -15.35 14.83
C GLU A 21 11.20 -16.35 13.88
N CYS A 22 11.72 -15.86 12.75
CA CYS A 22 12.22 -16.73 11.67
C CYS A 22 13.74 -16.73 11.55
N ASN A 23 14.46 -15.98 12.41
CA ASN A 23 15.93 -15.86 12.41
C ASN A 23 16.51 -15.60 11.00
N THR A 24 15.77 -14.84 10.18
CA THR A 24 16.15 -14.54 8.79
C THR A 24 15.89 -13.08 8.46
N ILE A 25 16.64 -12.56 7.50
CA ILE A 25 16.46 -11.20 6.96
C ILE A 25 15.81 -11.27 5.57
N SER A 26 15.73 -12.46 4.98
CA SER A 26 15.23 -12.68 3.63
C SER A 26 13.78 -13.20 3.65
N PRO A 27 12.76 -12.37 3.38
CA PRO A 27 11.37 -12.84 3.36
C PRO A 27 11.12 -13.87 2.24
N ILE A 28 11.92 -13.83 1.18
CA ILE A 28 11.78 -14.73 0.02
C ILE A 28 12.14 -16.19 0.38
N THR A 29 12.99 -16.41 1.37
CA THR A 29 13.43 -17.75 1.80
C THR A 29 12.50 -18.42 2.82
N LEU A 30 11.51 -17.69 3.36
CA LEU A 30 10.52 -18.24 4.30
C LEU A 30 9.79 -19.47 3.76
N LYS A 31 9.32 -20.35 4.64
CA LYS A 31 8.37 -21.39 4.26
C LYS A 31 7.01 -20.75 3.92
N GLY A 32 6.16 -21.44 3.15
CA GLY A 32 4.88 -20.91 2.68
C GLY A 32 4.00 -20.30 3.79
N PRO A 33 3.73 -21.01 4.90
CA PRO A 33 2.93 -20.49 6.01
C PRO A 33 3.55 -19.27 6.70
N ASP A 34 4.86 -19.29 6.92
CA ASP A 34 5.57 -18.21 7.60
C ASP A 34 5.67 -16.96 6.72
N PHE A 35 5.85 -17.15 5.41
CA PHE A 35 5.73 -16.08 4.43
C PHE A 35 4.33 -15.46 4.44
N LEU A 36 3.28 -16.29 4.50
CA LEU A 36 1.91 -15.79 4.50
C LEU A 36 1.62 -14.96 5.75
N LYS A 37 2.11 -15.41 6.92
CA LYS A 37 2.04 -14.63 8.18
C LYS A 37 2.81 -13.31 8.07
N PHE A 38 4.06 -13.35 7.59
CA PHE A 38 4.85 -12.15 7.32
C PHE A 38 4.09 -11.17 6.43
N TYR A 39 3.56 -11.67 5.31
CA TYR A 39 2.87 -10.87 4.30
C TYR A 39 1.58 -10.26 4.86
N LEU A 40 0.83 -11.00 5.67
CA LEU A 40 -0.35 -10.49 6.37
C LEU A 40 0.01 -9.38 7.37
N ILE A 41 1.06 -9.55 8.18
CA ILE A 41 1.52 -8.53 9.13
C ILE A 41 1.96 -7.26 8.37
N LEU A 42 2.68 -7.43 7.27
CA LEU A 42 3.14 -6.34 6.41
C LEU A 42 1.99 -5.56 5.80
N ILE A 43 1.04 -6.25 5.18
CA ILE A 43 -0.16 -5.64 4.59
C ILE A 43 -0.99 -4.94 5.66
N LEU A 44 -1.29 -5.63 6.76
CA LEU A 44 -2.14 -5.08 7.81
C LEU A 44 -1.50 -3.84 8.46
N GLY A 45 -0.21 -3.92 8.78
CA GLY A 45 0.55 -2.79 9.32
C GLY A 45 0.58 -1.61 8.35
N PHE A 46 0.79 -1.87 7.05
CA PHE A 46 0.80 -0.83 6.04
C PHE A 46 -0.57 -0.15 5.86
N TYR A 47 -1.66 -0.91 5.82
CA TYR A 47 -3.00 -0.34 5.70
C TYR A 47 -3.46 0.39 6.96
N LEU A 48 -3.15 -0.13 8.16
CA LEU A 48 -3.36 0.59 9.42
C LEU A 48 -2.62 1.93 9.41
N PHE A 49 -1.39 1.93 8.90
CA PHE A 49 -0.61 3.15 8.79
C PHE A 49 -1.25 4.16 7.81
N ILE A 50 -1.69 3.71 6.64
CA ILE A 50 -2.45 4.56 5.69
C ILE A 50 -3.71 5.13 6.35
N PHE A 51 -4.43 4.32 7.12
CA PHE A 51 -5.63 4.75 7.82
C PHE A 51 -5.34 5.85 8.84
N ILE A 52 -4.27 5.71 9.64
CA ILE A 52 -3.83 6.74 10.60
C ILE A 52 -3.45 8.04 9.86
N VAL A 53 -2.67 7.95 8.78
CA VAL A 53 -2.28 9.12 7.97
C VAL A 53 -3.53 9.86 7.45
N LYS A 54 -4.54 9.10 6.99
CA LYS A 54 -5.81 9.66 6.53
C LYS A 54 -6.61 10.31 7.65
N LEU A 55 -6.64 9.70 8.85
CA LEU A 55 -7.30 10.28 10.03
C LEU A 55 -6.64 11.60 10.48
N LEU A 56 -5.32 11.71 10.34
CA LEU A 56 -4.57 12.94 10.62
C LEU A 56 -4.79 14.04 9.58
N GLY A 57 -5.64 13.81 8.56
CA GLY A 57 -5.92 14.77 7.50
C GLY A 57 -4.76 14.95 6.52
N GLU A 58 -3.73 14.11 6.60
CA GLU A 58 -2.62 14.14 5.65
C GLU A 58 -2.98 13.45 4.34
N LYS A 59 -2.56 14.06 3.23
CA LYS A 59 -2.79 13.48 1.90
C LYS A 59 -1.89 12.26 1.69
N ILE A 60 -2.46 11.21 1.13
CA ILE A 60 -1.72 10.05 0.64
C ILE A 60 -0.74 10.55 -0.43
N SER A 61 0.55 10.33 -0.19
CA SER A 61 1.61 10.79 -1.09
C SER A 61 1.91 9.74 -2.15
N GLN A 62 2.58 10.16 -3.24
CA GLN A 62 3.10 9.25 -4.26
C GLN A 62 4.01 8.16 -3.67
N THR A 63 4.67 8.44 -2.54
CA THR A 63 5.48 7.47 -1.78
C THR A 63 4.68 6.26 -1.33
N THR A 64 3.44 6.46 -0.84
CA THR A 64 2.58 5.36 -0.40
C THR A 64 2.31 4.40 -1.55
N PHE A 65 2.17 4.92 -2.76
CA PHE A 65 1.97 4.10 -3.95
C PHE A 65 3.22 3.26 -4.30
N TYR A 66 4.43 3.84 -4.19
CA TYR A 66 5.67 3.09 -4.37
C TYR A 66 5.82 1.95 -3.36
N PHE A 67 5.48 2.20 -2.09
CA PHE A 67 5.50 1.15 -1.07
C PHE A 67 4.46 0.06 -1.33
N LEU A 68 3.24 0.42 -1.71
CA LEU A 68 2.19 -0.54 -2.08
C LEU A 68 2.63 -1.42 -3.25
N MET A 69 3.25 -0.82 -4.27
CA MET A 69 3.79 -1.54 -5.42
C MET A 69 4.95 -2.47 -5.03
N GLY A 70 5.80 -2.06 -4.08
CA GLY A 70 6.87 -2.89 -3.53
C GLY A 70 6.36 -4.09 -2.72
N ILE A 71 5.32 -3.89 -1.90
CA ILE A 71 4.65 -4.97 -1.16
C ILE A 71 4.05 -5.97 -2.15
N GLY A 72 3.29 -5.50 -3.13
CA GLY A 72 2.74 -6.35 -4.18
C GLY A 72 3.81 -7.11 -4.96
N ALA A 73 4.94 -6.46 -5.29
CA ALA A 73 6.06 -7.12 -5.96
C ALA A 73 6.66 -8.28 -5.13
N LEU A 74 6.80 -8.11 -3.80
CA LEU A 74 7.23 -9.19 -2.90
C LEU A 74 6.25 -10.37 -2.93
N GLY A 75 4.95 -10.09 -2.92
CA GLY A 75 3.90 -11.11 -3.05
C GLY A 75 4.00 -11.86 -4.38
N ILE A 76 4.15 -11.15 -5.50
CA ILE A 76 4.26 -11.72 -6.85
C ILE A 76 5.51 -12.61 -6.97
N ILE A 77 6.67 -12.17 -6.47
CA ILE A 77 7.91 -12.97 -6.50
C ILE A 77 7.70 -14.31 -5.78
N LYS A 78 7.05 -14.28 -4.60
CA LYS A 78 6.76 -15.52 -3.87
C LYS A 78 5.72 -16.37 -4.58
N TRP A 79 4.72 -15.75 -5.19
CA TRP A 79 3.66 -16.40 -5.93
C TRP A 79 4.21 -17.21 -7.12
N ILE A 80 5.07 -16.58 -7.94
CA ILE A 80 5.76 -17.25 -9.05
C ILE A 80 6.54 -18.46 -8.52
N ARG A 81 7.34 -18.29 -7.47
CA ARG A 81 8.14 -19.36 -6.87
C ARG A 81 7.26 -20.50 -6.32
N GLY A 82 6.12 -20.18 -5.73
CA GLY A 82 5.16 -21.16 -5.22
C GLY A 82 4.56 -22.01 -6.33
N ILE A 83 4.20 -21.39 -7.46
CA ILE A 83 3.70 -22.09 -8.66
C ILE A 83 4.79 -23.00 -9.25
N THR A 84 6.02 -22.49 -9.42
CA THR A 84 7.13 -23.29 -9.95
C THR A 84 7.44 -24.51 -9.09
N LEU A 85 7.25 -24.41 -7.77
CA LEU A 85 7.44 -25.51 -6.82
C LEU A 85 6.21 -26.43 -6.65
N GLY A 86 5.13 -26.20 -7.41
CA GLY A 86 3.88 -26.96 -7.32
C GLY A 86 3.20 -26.84 -5.94
N LYS A 87 3.47 -25.77 -5.19
CA LYS A 87 2.91 -25.55 -3.85
C LYS A 87 1.57 -24.82 -3.96
N PRO A 88 0.62 -25.08 -3.04
CA PRO A 88 -0.64 -24.35 -3.02
C PRO A 88 -0.38 -22.87 -2.72
N VAL A 89 -0.77 -22.00 -3.65
CA VAL A 89 -0.63 -20.53 -3.54
C VAL A 89 -1.98 -19.82 -3.40
N GLY A 90 -3.08 -20.55 -3.20
CA GLY A 90 -4.44 -20.00 -3.21
C GLY A 90 -4.65 -18.81 -2.26
N PHE A 91 -4.21 -18.92 -1.01
CA PHE A 91 -4.30 -17.82 -0.05
C PHE A 91 -3.51 -16.58 -0.49
N LEU A 92 -2.30 -16.79 -1.02
CA LEU A 92 -1.49 -15.68 -1.52
C LEU A 92 -2.14 -15.00 -2.72
N THR A 93 -2.74 -15.78 -3.64
CA THR A 93 -3.52 -15.26 -4.76
C THR A 93 -4.70 -14.40 -4.28
N MET A 94 -5.47 -14.88 -3.29
CA MET A 94 -6.60 -14.12 -2.74
C MET A 94 -6.15 -12.78 -2.16
N ILE A 95 -5.04 -12.75 -1.43
CA ILE A 95 -4.49 -11.52 -0.85
C ILE A 95 -4.02 -10.55 -1.95
N LEU A 96 -3.31 -11.05 -2.97
CA LEU A 96 -2.87 -10.21 -4.09
C LEU A 96 -4.04 -9.59 -4.86
N ILE A 97 -5.13 -10.33 -5.06
CA ILE A 97 -6.34 -9.80 -5.70
C ILE A 97 -6.97 -8.70 -4.84
N ALA A 98 -7.08 -8.92 -3.53
CA ALA A 98 -7.61 -7.91 -2.61
C ALA A 98 -6.77 -6.63 -2.61
N GLU A 99 -5.44 -6.77 -2.59
CA GLU A 99 -4.50 -5.65 -2.67
C GLU A 99 -4.69 -4.85 -3.96
N LEU A 100 -4.87 -5.54 -5.10
CA LEU A 100 -5.12 -4.92 -6.40
C LEU A 100 -6.42 -4.09 -6.38
N ILE A 101 -7.51 -4.65 -5.84
CA ILE A 101 -8.80 -3.96 -5.73
C ILE A 101 -8.65 -2.68 -4.88
N ILE A 102 -7.96 -2.76 -3.75
CA ILE A 102 -7.75 -1.61 -2.87
C ILE A 102 -6.89 -0.54 -3.56
N ALA A 103 -5.83 -0.94 -4.28
CA ALA A 103 -4.99 -0.03 -5.05
C ALA A 103 -5.81 0.73 -6.11
N PHE A 104 -6.69 0.03 -6.83
CA PHE A 104 -7.61 0.64 -7.80
C PHE A 104 -8.58 1.63 -7.15
N LEU A 105 -9.16 1.29 -5.99
CA LEU A 105 -10.05 2.18 -5.24
C LEU A 105 -9.32 3.46 -4.80
N LEU A 106 -8.11 3.34 -4.25
CA LEU A 106 -7.30 4.48 -3.84
C LEU A 106 -6.95 5.38 -5.03
N MET A 107 -6.58 4.79 -6.16
CA MET A 107 -6.28 5.52 -7.40
C MET A 107 -7.51 6.29 -7.90
N SER A 108 -8.68 5.65 -7.87
CA SER A 108 -9.96 6.26 -8.28
C SER A 108 -10.33 7.47 -7.42
N TRP A 109 -10.13 7.38 -6.10
CA TRP A 109 -10.37 8.49 -5.17
C TRP A 109 -9.46 9.68 -5.46
N VAL A 110 -8.17 9.44 -5.68
CA VAL A 110 -7.19 10.49 -6.02
C VAL A 110 -7.52 11.15 -7.37
N ALA A 111 -8.01 10.40 -8.35
CA ALA A 111 -8.43 10.94 -9.64
C ALA A 111 -9.69 11.83 -9.53
N ASN A 112 -10.64 11.47 -8.66
CA ASN A 112 -11.90 12.20 -8.47
C ASN A 112 -11.74 13.52 -7.69
N ASP A 113 -10.63 13.73 -6.99
CA ASP A 113 -10.31 15.01 -6.32
C ASP A 113 -9.76 16.08 -7.27
N LYS A 114 -9.27 15.69 -8.46
CA LYS A 114 -8.75 16.64 -9.48
C LYS A 114 -9.83 17.59 -10.05
N PRO A 115 -11.05 17.16 -10.42
CA PRO A 115 -12.05 18.07 -11.00
C PRO A 115 -12.58 19.12 -10.00
N LYS A 116 -12.50 18.89 -8.68
CA LYS A 116 -12.96 19.85 -7.66
C LYS A 116 -11.99 21.00 -7.43
N GLN A 117 -10.68 20.78 -7.61
CA GLN A 117 -9.67 21.82 -7.44
C GLN A 117 -9.62 22.81 -8.62
N LEU A 118 -9.90 22.34 -9.85
CA LEU A 118 -9.98 23.22 -11.02
C LEU A 118 -11.19 24.18 -10.97
N LYS A 119 -12.31 23.75 -10.37
CA LYS A 119 -13.46 24.63 -10.14
C LYS A 119 -13.24 25.67 -9.03
N LYS A 120 -12.35 25.41 -8.06
CA LYS A 120 -12.07 26.32 -6.94
C LYS A 120 -10.96 27.34 -7.26
N ALA A 121 -10.08 27.04 -8.22
CA ALA A 121 -9.01 27.92 -8.68
C ALA A 121 -9.44 28.93 -9.75
N ASN A 122 -10.67 28.85 -10.25
CA ASN A 122 -11.27 29.89 -11.08
C ASN A 122 -12.48 30.51 -10.36
N PRO A 123 -12.27 31.41 -9.38
CA PRO A 123 -13.30 32.36 -9.04
C PRO A 123 -13.48 33.25 -10.27
N LYS A 124 -14.47 32.93 -11.11
CA LYS A 124 -14.91 33.84 -12.17
C LYS A 124 -15.16 35.19 -11.50
N HIS A 125 -14.31 36.13 -11.87
CA HIS A 125 -14.31 37.52 -11.46
C HIS A 125 -15.72 38.11 -11.62
N ASN A 126 -16.20 38.65 -10.49
CA ASN A 126 -17.10 39.77 -10.26
C ASN A 126 -17.96 40.27 -11.45
N ASP A 127 -19.27 40.33 -11.18
CA ASP A 127 -20.20 41.41 -11.51
C ASP A 127 -19.64 42.61 -12.27
N SER A 128 -20.18 42.83 -13.48
CA SER A 128 -20.39 44.18 -14.03
C SER A 128 -21.40 44.14 -15.18
N GLY A 129 -22.49 44.93 -15.03
CA GLY A 129 -23.53 45.21 -16.01
C GLY A 129 -24.92 44.78 -15.51
N PHE A 130 -25.54 45.46 -14.55
CA PHE A 130 -26.28 46.74 -14.67
C PHE A 130 -27.41 46.69 -15.72
N ILE A 131 -28.58 47.14 -15.27
CA ILE A 131 -29.89 47.31 -15.92
C ILE A 131 -29.79 47.79 -17.36
#